data_AF-A0AA35L9C0-F1
#
_entry.id   AF-A0AA35L9C0-F1
#
_cell.length_a   1.000
_cell.length_b   1.000
_cell.length_c   1.000
_cell.angle_alpha   90.00
_cell.angle_beta   90.00
_cell.angle_gamma   90.00
#
_symmetry.space_group_name_H-M   'P 1'
#
loop_
_entity.id
_entity.type
_entity.pdbx_description
1 polymer ?
#
loop_
_entity_poly.entity_id
_entity_poly.type
_entity_poly.pdbx_seq_one_letter_code
_entity_poly.pdbx_strand_id
1 'polypeptide(L)'
;MALQKHLEALSVFQWVLTFFFFGGRRSDWVRRWRVWELYRDYFPIKLVKTAELPPTRNYVLGSHPHGILCTGAFSAFCTEATGFSRTFPGLRPSLAALAGMFCIPVFREYMMSSGLVPVNKRSLDFLLSGPPGHAVVIVVGGTSETLDTAPGEQRVRLQGRKGFVRLALQHG
;
A
#
# COMPACT_ATOMS: atom_id res chain seq x y z
N MET A 1 35.38 -22.49 12.49
CA MET A 1 35.38 -21.06 12.11
C MET A 1 34.80 -20.79 10.72
N ALA A 2 35.10 -21.59 9.69
CA ALA A 2 34.53 -21.42 8.34
C ALA A 2 33.01 -21.66 8.26
N LEU A 3 32.50 -22.68 8.96
CA LEU A 3 31.06 -23.00 8.99
C LEU A 3 30.21 -21.86 9.58
N GLN A 4 30.71 -21.17 10.61
CA GLN A 4 30.05 -20.00 11.22
C GLN A 4 29.90 -18.85 10.21
N LYS A 5 30.95 -18.55 9.43
CA LYS A 5 30.91 -17.49 8.41
C LYS A 5 29.97 -17.83 7.25
N HIS A 6 29.88 -19.11 6.87
CA HIS A 6 28.91 -19.55 5.87
C HIS A 6 27.47 -19.47 6.38
N LEU A 7 27.23 -19.79 7.66
CA LEU A 7 25.92 -19.64 8.29
C LEU A 7 25.51 -18.17 8.45
N GLU A 8 26.45 -17.27 8.78
CA GLU A 8 26.20 -15.83 8.82
C GLU A 8 25.96 -15.24 7.42
N ALA A 9 26.72 -15.66 6.41
CA ALA A 9 26.48 -15.22 5.04
C ALA A 9 25.12 -15.72 4.51
N LEU A 10 24.75 -16.97 4.82
CA LEU A 10 23.43 -17.52 4.50
C LEU A 10 22.32 -16.83 5.28
N SER A 11 22.55 -16.47 6.56
CA SER A 11 21.55 -15.75 7.35
C SER A 11 21.34 -14.33 6.85
N VAL A 12 22.41 -13.63 6.45
CA VAL A 12 22.35 -12.30 5.82
C VAL A 12 21.69 -12.40 4.45
N PHE A 13 22.02 -13.40 3.63
CA PHE A 13 21.42 -13.60 2.31
C PHE A 13 19.94 -13.97 2.42
N GLN A 14 19.59 -14.86 3.37
CA GLN A 14 18.21 -15.18 3.71
C GLN A 14 17.49 -13.97 4.26
N TRP A 15 18.13 -13.18 5.14
CA TRP A 15 17.59 -11.91 5.62
C TRP A 15 17.29 -10.97 4.47
N VAL A 16 18.24 -10.78 3.56
CA VAL A 16 18.11 -9.93 2.37
C VAL A 16 16.98 -10.43 1.48
N LEU A 17 16.87 -11.74 1.22
CA LEU A 17 15.78 -12.32 0.45
C LEU A 17 14.42 -12.17 1.15
N THR A 18 14.35 -12.43 2.45
CA THR A 18 13.14 -12.21 3.25
C THR A 18 12.76 -10.72 3.25
N PHE A 19 13.76 -9.84 3.33
CA PHE A 19 13.62 -8.40 3.25
C PHE A 19 13.10 -7.97 1.89
N PHE A 20 13.58 -8.55 0.79
CA PHE A 20 13.13 -8.26 -0.58
C PHE A 20 11.68 -8.74 -0.84
N PHE A 21 11.30 -9.91 -0.32
CA PHE A 21 10.05 -10.60 -0.70
C PHE A 21 8.88 -10.48 0.29
N PHE A 22 9.11 -10.13 1.55
CA PHE A 22 8.04 -10.02 2.56
C PHE A 22 7.81 -8.56 3.01
N GLY A 23 6.53 -8.20 3.17
CA GLY A 23 6.02 -6.83 3.03
C GLY A 23 6.10 -5.90 4.25
N GLY A 24 5.98 -4.60 3.93
CA GLY A 24 5.59 -3.43 4.74
C GLY A 24 6.27 -3.19 6.10
N ARG A 25 7.42 -2.50 6.14
CA ARG A 25 7.94 -1.90 7.38
C ARG A 25 7.36 -0.51 7.61
N ARG A 26 6.07 -0.45 7.96
CA ARG A 26 5.37 0.81 8.21
C ARG A 26 5.98 1.56 9.40
N SER A 27 6.24 2.85 9.24
CA SER A 27 6.74 3.74 10.30
C SER A 27 5.72 4.84 10.58
N ASP A 28 5.11 4.82 11.76
CA ASP A 28 4.13 5.84 12.12
C ASP A 28 4.78 7.24 12.26
N TRP A 29 6.10 7.32 12.50
CA TRP A 29 6.82 8.59 12.49
C TRP A 29 6.87 9.20 11.09
N VAL A 30 7.23 8.41 10.07
CA VAL A 30 7.27 8.88 8.68
C VAL A 30 5.86 9.30 8.24
N ARG A 31 4.83 8.51 8.55
CA ARG A 31 3.44 8.80 8.18
C ARG A 31 2.88 10.08 8.80
N ARG A 32 3.50 10.59 9.87
CA ARG A 32 3.09 11.79 10.61
C ARG A 32 3.95 13.03 10.29
N TRP A 33 4.83 12.97 9.30
CA TRP A 33 5.61 14.16 8.91
C TRP A 33 4.71 15.32 8.49
N ARG A 34 5.09 16.54 8.89
CA ARG A 34 4.36 17.78 8.60
C ARG A 34 4.20 18.04 7.10
N VAL A 35 5.16 17.58 6.29
CA VAL A 35 5.09 17.68 4.83
C VAL A 35 3.82 17.05 4.25
N TRP A 36 3.27 16.01 4.90
CA TRP A 36 2.03 15.38 4.43
C TRP A 36 0.80 16.23 4.66
N GLU A 37 0.79 17.09 5.68
CA GLU A 37 -0.28 18.06 5.87
C GLU A 37 -0.24 19.15 4.80
N LEU A 38 0.95 19.65 4.48
CA LEU A 38 1.13 20.58 3.35
C LEU A 38 0.69 19.96 2.02
N TYR A 39 1.06 18.70 1.80
CA TYR A 39 0.67 17.93 0.63
C TYR A 39 -0.86 17.76 0.52
N ARG A 40 -1.52 17.42 1.63
CA ARG A 40 -2.98 17.31 1.72
C ARG A 40 -3.66 18.64 1.38
N ASP A 41 -3.17 19.74 1.95
CA ASP A 41 -3.76 21.08 1.81
C ASP A 41 -3.56 21.65 0.42
N TYR A 42 -2.44 21.32 -0.24
CA TYR A 42 -2.18 21.69 -1.63
C TYR A 42 -3.13 21.00 -2.63
N PHE A 43 -3.50 19.72 -2.39
CA PHE A 43 -4.39 18.92 -3.25
C PHE A 43 -5.85 18.80 -2.71
N PRO A 44 -6.30 19.77 -1.92
CA PRO A 44 -7.45 19.70 -0.98
C PRO A 44 -8.02 18.31 -0.63
N ILE A 45 -7.18 17.40 -0.14
CA ILE A 45 -7.57 15.99 0.06
C ILE A 45 -8.36 15.83 1.36
N LYS A 46 -9.51 15.14 1.30
CA LYS A 46 -10.36 14.81 2.45
C LYS A 46 -10.66 13.31 2.49
N LEU A 47 -10.59 12.72 3.68
CA LEU A 47 -11.07 11.36 3.93
C LEU A 47 -12.47 11.44 4.53
N VAL A 48 -13.46 10.88 3.83
CA VAL A 48 -14.86 10.85 4.26
C VAL A 48 -15.26 9.40 4.55
N LYS A 49 -15.67 9.13 5.78
CA LYS A 49 -16.17 7.81 6.18
C LYS A 49 -17.64 7.68 5.78
N THR A 50 -17.94 6.66 4.98
CA THR A 50 -19.31 6.37 4.52
C THR A 50 -19.87 5.07 5.09
N ALA A 51 -19.02 4.20 5.64
CA ALA A 51 -19.41 2.92 6.22
C ALA A 51 -18.51 2.57 7.41
N GLU A 52 -19.06 1.76 8.31
CA GLU A 52 -18.30 1.15 9.40
C GLU A 52 -17.48 -0.03 8.87
N LEU A 53 -16.20 -0.06 9.21
CA LEU A 53 -15.27 -1.14 8.87
C LEU A 53 -14.70 -1.75 10.15
N PRO A 54 -15.31 -2.82 10.68
CA PRO A 54 -14.82 -3.50 11.88
C PRO A 54 -13.35 -3.96 11.75
N PRO A 55 -12.48 -3.68 12.74
CA PRO A 55 -11.07 -4.10 12.68
C PRO A 55 -10.87 -5.61 12.89
N THR A 56 -11.94 -6.37 13.04
CA THR A 56 -11.94 -7.83 13.21
C THR A 56 -11.79 -8.60 11.90
N ARG A 57 -11.69 -7.91 10.77
CA ARG A 57 -11.57 -8.50 9.43
C ARG A 57 -10.48 -7.83 8.62
N ASN A 58 -10.03 -8.51 7.58
CA ASN A 58 -9.15 -7.96 6.56
C ASN A 58 -9.98 -7.44 5.38
N TYR A 59 -9.49 -6.40 4.71
CA TYR A 59 -10.19 -5.72 3.63
C TYR A 59 -9.29 -5.59 2.40
N VAL A 60 -9.91 -5.80 1.23
CA VAL A 60 -9.35 -5.40 -0.06
C VAL A 60 -10.18 -4.22 -0.56
N LEU A 61 -9.58 -3.03 -0.57
CA LEU A 61 -10.22 -1.79 -0.96
C LEU A 61 -9.79 -1.41 -2.39
N GLY A 62 -10.75 -1.18 -3.28
CA GLY A 62 -10.47 -0.61 -4.60
C GLY A 62 -10.39 0.91 -4.52
N SER A 63 -9.29 1.50 -4.96
CA SER A 63 -9.14 2.96 -5.08
C SER A 63 -9.14 3.38 -6.54
N HIS A 64 -9.90 4.42 -6.85
CA HIS A 64 -9.92 5.07 -8.16
C HIS A 64 -10.29 6.56 -7.99
N PRO A 65 -9.94 7.43 -8.96
CA PRO A 65 -9.03 7.19 -10.08
C PRO A 65 -7.56 7.13 -9.62
N HIS A 66 -6.68 6.47 -10.39
CA HIS A 66 -5.23 6.51 -10.12
C HIS A 66 -4.67 7.94 -10.21
N GLY A 67 -5.15 8.73 -11.18
CA GLY A 67 -4.50 9.99 -11.58
C GLY A 67 -3.03 9.78 -11.97
N ILE A 68 -2.26 10.86 -12.07
CA ILE A 68 -0.83 10.77 -12.43
C ILE A 68 0.01 10.24 -11.24
N LEU A 69 -0.30 10.69 -10.02
CA LEU A 69 0.52 10.42 -8.83
C LEU A 69 -0.22 9.69 -7.69
N CYS A 70 -1.47 9.23 -7.88
CA CYS A 70 -2.27 8.63 -6.81
C CYS A 70 -2.36 9.52 -5.55
N THR A 71 -2.39 10.84 -5.71
CA THR A 71 -2.24 11.79 -4.61
C THR A 71 -3.25 11.57 -3.48
N GLY A 72 -4.52 11.37 -3.85
CA GLY A 72 -5.62 11.06 -2.93
C GLY A 72 -5.37 9.77 -2.15
N ALA A 73 -5.08 8.67 -2.84
CA ALA A 73 -4.84 7.37 -2.23
C ALA A 73 -3.59 7.40 -1.33
N PHE A 74 -2.50 8.02 -1.78
CA PHE A 74 -1.29 8.15 -1.00
C PHE A 74 -1.53 8.96 0.28
N SER A 75 -2.17 10.14 0.18
CA SER A 75 -2.45 10.96 1.36
C SER A 75 -3.44 10.27 2.32
N ALA A 76 -4.45 9.56 1.80
CA ALA A 76 -5.46 8.86 2.59
C ALA A 76 -4.92 7.62 3.32
N PHE A 77 -4.07 6.83 2.66
CA PHE A 77 -3.71 5.49 3.13
C PHE A 77 -2.24 5.37 3.56
N CYS A 78 -1.33 6.13 2.95
CA CYS A 78 0.10 6.09 3.26
C CYS A 78 0.54 7.17 4.26
N THR A 79 -0.34 8.08 4.67
CA THR A 79 -0.01 9.13 5.64
C THR A 79 -1.10 9.25 6.69
N GLU A 80 -0.82 9.96 7.78
CA GLU A 80 -1.81 10.33 8.79
C GLU A 80 -2.36 11.76 8.57
N ALA A 81 -2.02 12.43 7.47
CA ALA A 81 -2.47 13.80 7.19
C ALA A 81 -3.99 13.94 7.12
N THR A 82 -4.67 12.91 6.60
CA THR A 82 -6.13 12.83 6.54
C THR A 82 -6.76 12.20 7.79
N GLY A 83 -5.94 11.74 8.75
CA GLY A 83 -6.41 11.14 9.99
C GLY A 83 -7.01 9.74 9.84
N PHE A 84 -6.47 8.89 8.96
CA PHE A 84 -6.99 7.54 8.72
C PHE A 84 -7.14 6.74 10.01
N SER A 85 -6.12 6.72 10.87
CA SER A 85 -6.16 5.93 12.11
C SER A 85 -7.20 6.44 13.13
N ARG A 86 -7.61 7.72 13.03
CA ARG A 86 -8.73 8.28 13.81
C ARG A 86 -10.08 7.89 13.23
N THR A 87 -10.17 7.83 11.90
CA THR A 87 -11.41 7.53 11.16
C THR A 87 -11.76 6.03 11.21
N PHE A 88 -10.74 5.18 11.12
CA PHE A 88 -10.84 3.73 11.14
C PHE A 88 -9.89 3.14 12.20
N PRO A 89 -10.26 3.24 13.49
CA PRO A 89 -9.42 2.75 14.57
C PRO A 89 -9.18 1.24 14.47
N GLY A 90 -7.92 0.82 14.64
CA GLY A 90 -7.52 -0.59 14.54
C GLY A 90 -7.23 -1.07 13.13
N LEU A 91 -7.61 -0.33 12.07
CA LEU A 91 -7.24 -0.68 10.71
C LEU A 91 -5.83 -0.20 10.33
N ARG A 92 -5.14 -1.03 9.56
CA ARG A 92 -3.79 -0.79 9.04
C ARG A 92 -3.86 -0.73 7.52
N PRO A 93 -3.89 0.48 6.94
CA PRO A 93 -3.93 0.63 5.50
C PRO A 93 -2.55 0.33 4.90
N SER A 94 -2.56 -0.38 3.76
CA SER A 94 -1.37 -0.63 2.93
C SER A 94 -1.74 -0.37 1.47
N LEU A 95 -1.06 0.57 0.82
CA LEU A 95 -1.33 0.90 -0.59
C LEU A 95 -0.47 0.01 -1.51
N ALA A 96 -1.11 -0.78 -2.34
CA ALA A 96 -0.45 -1.62 -3.31
C ALA A 96 0.02 -0.78 -4.51
N ALA A 97 1.33 -0.76 -4.75
CA ALA A 97 1.97 -0.01 -5.82
C ALA A 97 2.83 -0.91 -6.70
N LEU A 98 3.19 -0.42 -7.89
CA LEU A 98 3.97 -1.17 -8.88
C LEU A 98 5.26 -1.73 -8.27
N ALA A 99 5.47 -3.04 -8.40
CA ALA A 99 6.61 -3.74 -7.79
C ALA A 99 7.98 -3.16 -8.22
N GLY A 100 8.08 -2.55 -9.42
CA GLY A 100 9.28 -1.88 -9.90
C GLY A 100 9.75 -0.72 -9.01
N MET A 101 8.85 -0.08 -8.25
CA MET A 101 9.22 0.95 -7.26
C MET A 101 10.06 0.40 -6.10
N PHE A 102 10.11 -0.93 -5.92
CA PHE A 102 10.78 -1.58 -4.79
C PHE A 102 12.12 -2.20 -5.18
N CYS A 103 12.63 -1.95 -6.40
CA CYS A 103 13.90 -2.49 -6.87
C CYS A 103 15.13 -1.80 -6.26
N ILE A 104 15.03 -0.50 -5.92
CA ILE A 104 16.14 0.28 -5.36
C ILE A 104 16.07 0.20 -3.82
N PRO A 105 17.06 -0.37 -3.11
CA PRO A 105 16.93 -0.69 -1.68
C PRO A 105 16.57 0.48 -0.77
N VAL A 106 17.22 1.65 -0.92
CA VAL A 106 16.94 2.82 -0.06
C VAL A 106 15.55 3.41 -0.35
N PHE A 107 15.20 3.51 -1.63
CA PHE A 107 13.90 4.03 -2.05
C PHE A 107 12.76 3.09 -1.65
N ARG A 108 13.01 1.78 -1.72
CA ARG A 108 12.12 0.72 -1.25
C ARG A 108 11.77 0.92 0.23
N GLU A 109 12.77 1.08 1.09
CA GLU A 109 12.54 1.26 2.52
C GLU A 109 11.77 2.54 2.82
N TYR A 110 12.06 3.62 2.10
CA TYR A 110 11.30 4.85 2.20
C TYR A 110 9.82 4.63 1.83
N MET A 111 9.53 3.97 0.70
CA MET A 111 8.17 3.67 0.27
C MET A 111 7.43 2.73 1.22
N MET A 112 8.10 1.71 1.76
CA MET A 112 7.49 0.80 2.73
C MET A 112 7.25 1.47 4.08
N SER A 113 8.10 2.44 4.45
CA SER A 113 7.93 3.22 5.68
C SER A 113 6.65 4.06 5.70
N SER A 114 6.20 4.55 4.54
CA SER A 114 4.89 5.21 4.41
C SER A 114 3.73 4.23 4.27
N GLY A 115 3.98 2.93 4.12
CA GLY A 115 2.93 1.90 4.01
C GLY A 115 2.59 1.53 2.58
N LEU A 116 3.46 1.79 1.61
CA LEU A 116 3.36 1.16 0.29
C LEU A 116 3.83 -0.29 0.36
N VAL A 117 3.17 -1.13 -0.43
CA VAL A 117 3.52 -2.55 -0.59
C VAL A 117 3.52 -2.91 -2.07
N PRO A 118 4.35 -3.87 -2.50
CA PRO A 118 4.38 -4.26 -3.90
C PRO A 118 3.07 -4.97 -4.28
N VAL A 119 2.49 -4.59 -5.43
CA VAL A 119 1.29 -5.20 -6.01
C VAL A 119 1.62 -6.55 -6.66
N ASN A 120 2.01 -7.52 -5.85
CA ASN A 120 2.20 -8.90 -6.28
C ASN A 120 1.42 -9.86 -5.38
N LYS A 121 0.94 -10.95 -5.96
CA LYS A 121 0.05 -11.90 -5.27
C LYS A 121 0.62 -12.37 -3.92
N ARG A 122 1.91 -12.72 -3.87
CA ARG A 122 2.57 -13.21 -2.66
C ARG A 122 2.55 -12.19 -1.52
N SER A 123 2.84 -10.92 -1.81
CA SER A 123 2.84 -9.85 -0.81
C SER A 123 1.43 -9.55 -0.31
N LEU A 124 0.43 -9.59 -1.20
CA LEU A 124 -0.95 -9.34 -0.82
C LEU A 124 -1.51 -10.51 0.01
N ASP A 125 -1.24 -11.75 -0.40
CA ASP A 125 -1.60 -12.97 0.34
C ASP A 125 -0.98 -12.95 1.74
N PHE A 126 0.29 -12.55 1.87
CA PHE A 126 0.96 -12.44 3.17
C PHE A 126 0.26 -11.45 4.11
N LEU A 127 -0.13 -10.27 3.62
CA LEU A 127 -0.84 -9.28 4.44
C LEU A 127 -2.25 -9.74 4.84
N LEU A 128 -2.96 -10.37 3.90
CA LEU A 128 -4.35 -10.78 4.10
C LEU A 128 -4.48 -12.09 4.90
N SER A 129 -3.45 -12.93 4.92
CA SER A 129 -3.38 -14.13 5.76
C SER A 129 -2.90 -13.81 7.20
N GLY A 130 -2.50 -12.57 7.44
CA GLY A 130 -2.08 -12.09 8.75
C GLY A 130 -3.23 -11.89 9.74
N PRO A 131 -2.94 -11.40 10.96
CA PRO A 131 -3.97 -11.07 11.94
C PRO A 131 -4.95 -10.03 11.38
N PRO A 132 -6.22 -10.02 11.84
CA PRO A 132 -7.23 -9.11 11.33
C PRO A 132 -6.84 -7.63 11.51
N GLY A 133 -7.45 -6.78 10.68
CA GLY A 133 -7.26 -5.33 10.68
C GLY A 133 -6.37 -4.81 9.54
N HIS A 134 -5.96 -5.65 8.59
CA HIS A 134 -5.27 -5.17 7.39
C HIS A 134 -6.27 -4.65 6.35
N ALA A 135 -6.03 -3.44 5.83
CA ALA A 135 -6.79 -2.85 4.73
C ALA A 135 -5.85 -2.64 3.53
N VAL A 136 -5.84 -3.60 2.61
CA VAL A 136 -5.03 -3.54 1.40
C VAL A 136 -5.77 -2.71 0.35
N VAL A 137 -5.19 -1.59 -0.05
CA VAL A 137 -5.76 -0.69 -1.05
C VAL A 137 -5.11 -0.97 -2.40
N ILE A 138 -5.91 -1.26 -3.42
CA ILE A 138 -5.44 -1.55 -4.78
C ILE A 138 -6.00 -0.49 -5.71
N VAL A 139 -5.12 0.15 -6.47
CA VAL A 139 -5.53 1.08 -7.53
C VAL A 139 -5.92 0.28 -8.76
N VAL A 140 -7.22 0.21 -9.02
CA VAL A 140 -7.82 -0.86 -9.84
C VAL A 140 -7.48 -0.80 -11.33
N GLY A 141 -7.41 0.39 -11.94
CA GLY A 141 -7.02 0.51 -13.35
C GLY A 141 -5.53 0.78 -13.59
N GLY A 142 -4.73 0.92 -12.52
CA GLY A 142 -3.27 0.98 -12.58
C GLY A 142 -2.72 2.00 -13.59
N THR A 143 -1.67 1.62 -14.32
CA THR A 143 -0.99 2.48 -15.30
C THR A 143 -1.88 2.89 -16.47
N SER A 144 -2.90 2.10 -16.81
CA SER A 144 -3.82 2.44 -17.91
C SER A 144 -4.67 3.67 -17.57
N GLU A 145 -5.08 3.85 -16.31
CA GLU A 145 -5.80 5.06 -15.88
C GLU A 145 -4.92 6.30 -15.94
N THR A 146 -3.63 6.17 -15.61
CA THR A 146 -2.68 7.28 -15.72
C THR A 146 -2.50 7.73 -17.17
N LEU A 147 -2.38 6.79 -18.10
CA LEU A 147 -2.19 7.11 -19.52
C LEU A 147 -3.42 7.77 -20.16
N ASP A 148 -4.62 7.43 -19.69
CA ASP A 148 -5.87 8.02 -20.16
C ASP A 148 -6.26 9.30 -19.39
N THR A 149 -5.43 9.76 -18.44
CA THR A 149 -5.76 10.95 -17.64
C THR A 149 -5.66 12.20 -18.52
N ALA A 150 -6.78 12.92 -18.67
CA ALA A 150 -6.87 14.20 -19.37
C ALA A 150 -7.49 15.28 -18.46
N PRO A 151 -7.16 16.57 -18.64
CA PRO A 151 -7.81 17.65 -17.89
C PRO A 151 -9.34 17.58 -18.03
N GLY A 152 -10.05 17.53 -16.91
CA GLY A 152 -11.51 17.49 -16.87
C GLY A 152 -12.16 16.11 -17.11
N GLU A 153 -11.40 15.08 -17.48
CA GLU A 153 -11.91 13.70 -17.65
C GLU A 153 -11.21 12.75 -16.66
N GLN A 154 -11.98 11.84 -16.06
CA GLN A 154 -11.45 10.73 -15.27
C GLN A 154 -12.01 9.42 -15.85
N ARG A 155 -11.12 8.62 -16.46
CA ARG A 155 -11.51 7.35 -17.07
C ARG A 155 -11.00 6.19 -16.22
N VAL A 156 -11.93 5.43 -15.64
CA VAL A 156 -11.64 4.25 -14.82
C VAL A 156 -11.70 3.00 -15.70
N ARG A 157 -10.63 2.19 -15.72
CA ARG A 157 -10.57 0.96 -16.53
C ARG A 157 -10.77 -0.28 -15.66
N LEU A 158 -12.03 -0.71 -15.53
CA LEU A 158 -12.37 -1.93 -14.77
C LEU A 158 -12.56 -3.17 -15.64
N GLN A 159 -12.87 -3.01 -16.93
CA GLN A 159 -13.16 -4.15 -17.81
C GLN A 159 -11.95 -5.10 -17.89
N GLY A 160 -12.17 -6.36 -17.54
CA GLY A 160 -11.12 -7.39 -17.47
C GLY A 160 -10.23 -7.36 -16.22
N ARG A 161 -10.33 -6.35 -15.34
CA ARG A 161 -9.50 -6.20 -14.13
C ARG A 161 -10.17 -6.85 -12.90
N LYS A 162 -10.37 -8.17 -12.92
CA LYS A 162 -11.07 -8.92 -11.84
C LYS A 162 -10.14 -9.44 -10.73
N GLY A 163 -8.83 -9.17 -10.81
CA GLY A 163 -7.83 -9.74 -9.90
C GLY A 163 -8.04 -9.37 -8.43
N PHE A 164 -8.37 -8.10 -8.15
CA PHE A 164 -8.63 -7.63 -6.78
C PHE A 164 -9.90 -8.24 -6.19
N VAL A 165 -10.95 -8.44 -7.01
CA VAL A 165 -12.18 -9.11 -6.58
C VAL A 165 -11.90 -10.58 -6.25
N ARG A 166 -11.13 -11.27 -7.11
CA ARG A 166 -10.72 -12.65 -6.86
C ARG A 166 -9.90 -12.77 -5.58
N LEU A 167 -9.02 -11.79 -5.31
CA LEU A 167 -8.24 -11.73 -4.08
C LEU A 167 -9.15 -11.53 -2.85
N ALA A 168 -10.12 -10.61 -2.94
CA ALA A 168 -11.08 -10.38 -1.88
C ALA A 168 -11.88 -11.65 -1.53
N LEU A 169 -12.34 -12.38 -2.55
CA LEU A 169 -13.07 -13.66 -2.37
C LEU A 169 -12.21 -14.80 -1.81
N GLN A 170 -10.89 -14.71 -1.91
CA GLN A 170 -9.97 -15.74 -1.39
C GLN A 170 -9.66 -15.55 0.10
N HIS A 171 -9.75 -14.32 0.60
CA HIS A 171 -9.36 -13.95 1.97
C HIS A 171 -10.52 -13.39 2.79
N GLY A 172 -11.76 -13.49 2.29
CA GLY A 172 -12.98 -12.93 2.88
C GLY A 172 -14.15 -13.88 2.81
#